data_AF-A0AAV0X544-F1
#
_entry.id   AF-A0AAV0X544-F1
#
_cell.length_a   1.000
_cell.length_b   1.000
_cell.length_c   1.000
_cell.angle_alpha   90.00
_cell.angle_beta   90.00
_cell.angle_gamma   90.00
#
_symmetry.space_group_name_H-M   'P 1'
#
loop_
_entity.id
_entity.type
_entity.pdbx_description
1 polymer ?
#
loop_
_entity_poly.entity_id
_entity_poly.type
_entity_poly.pdbx_seq_one_letter_code
_entity_poly.pdbx_strand_id
1 'polypeptide(L)'
;MINKREILSTGESKMIEADVITGHLVDEIEGEKADRIPIMGHPPSITSDLSLKEFLDAWKNSNKILKLDFKSTEAFKLATPVIENAFKDSPQNRLPWLNADILPGPGPGDSPGVDADTFLKVSSKSFPDSILSLGWTTKRNDNDKYSEHYINAMVDVLFKNKYMNPVTYAVRASFAVNSISELQYLLETSPVGSTLTVWCSDSKDIINYPNLVQLINTVGANRVYLDLPDEMSKIFFEMYTSSSVGASNNVGLQPLFLASLFVLKNVFL
;
A
#
# COMPACT_ATOMS: atom_id res chain seq x y z
N MET A 1 15.68 -9.78 5.00
CA MET A 1 16.76 -8.78 4.82
C MET A 1 16.71 -8.34 3.37
N ILE A 2 16.34 -7.10 3.10
CA ILE A 2 16.41 -6.56 1.74
C ILE A 2 17.88 -6.30 1.46
N ASN A 3 18.52 -7.21 0.73
CA ASN A 3 19.95 -7.06 0.42
C ASN A 3 20.13 -5.86 -0.53
N LYS A 4 21.23 -5.12 -0.38
CA LYS A 4 21.66 -4.03 -1.30
C LYS A 4 21.59 -4.42 -2.79
N ARG A 5 21.67 -5.72 -3.10
CA ARG A 5 21.55 -6.28 -4.47
C ARG A 5 20.10 -6.52 -4.97
N GLU A 6 19.10 -6.61 -4.10
CA GLU A 6 17.68 -6.86 -4.49
C GLU A 6 16.92 -5.60 -4.89
N ILE A 7 17.32 -4.41 -4.39
CA ILE A 7 16.71 -3.10 -4.74
C ILE A 7 16.79 -2.84 -6.26
N LEU A 8 17.81 -3.42 -6.91
CA LEU A 8 18.12 -3.27 -8.33
C LEU A 8 17.56 -4.43 -9.17
N SER A 9 16.76 -5.33 -8.61
CA SER A 9 16.25 -6.47 -9.38
C SER A 9 15.34 -5.97 -10.52
N THR A 10 15.65 -6.46 -11.71
CA THR A 10 15.04 -6.15 -13.01
C THR A 10 13.64 -6.74 -13.17
N GLY A 11 12.87 -6.86 -12.09
CA GLY A 11 11.49 -7.33 -12.14
C GLY A 11 10.60 -6.35 -12.91
N GLU A 12 9.56 -6.86 -13.57
CA GLU A 12 8.58 -6.07 -14.34
C GLU A 12 7.72 -5.12 -13.47
N SER A 13 7.85 -5.17 -12.13
CA SER A 13 7.13 -4.31 -11.19
C SER A 13 7.38 -2.83 -11.48
N LYS A 14 6.31 -2.03 -11.48
CA LYS A 14 6.40 -0.58 -11.69
C LYS A 14 6.71 0.14 -10.38
N MET A 15 6.50 -0.53 -9.25
CA MET A 15 6.75 -0.04 -7.91
C MET A 15 7.81 -0.86 -7.18
N ILE A 16 8.52 -0.18 -6.27
CA ILE A 16 9.31 -0.78 -5.19
C ILE A 16 8.61 -0.40 -3.89
N GLU A 17 8.18 -1.39 -3.13
CA GLU A 17 7.73 -1.23 -1.75
C GLU A 17 8.85 -1.63 -0.80
N ALA A 18 9.04 -0.86 0.27
CA ALA A 18 10.03 -1.20 1.27
C ALA A 18 9.63 -0.74 2.68
N ASP A 19 9.78 -1.66 3.63
CA ASP A 19 9.50 -1.42 5.04
C ASP A 19 10.58 -0.55 5.69
N VAL A 20 10.14 0.44 6.48
CA VAL A 20 10.97 1.35 7.24
C VAL A 20 10.73 1.14 8.73
N ILE A 21 11.80 0.78 9.44
CA ILE A 21 11.84 0.61 10.90
C ILE A 21 12.92 1.49 11.53
N THR A 22 12.88 1.62 12.85
CA THR A 22 13.95 2.27 13.63
C THR A 22 14.91 1.22 14.17
N GLY A 23 16.21 1.35 13.90
CA GLY A 23 17.21 0.37 14.33
C GLY A 23 18.65 0.84 14.14
N HIS A 24 19.57 -0.12 14.00
CA HIS A 24 21.02 0.10 13.84
C HIS A 24 21.56 -0.57 12.57
N LEU A 25 22.69 -0.07 12.06
CA LEU A 25 23.39 -0.78 10.99
C LEU A 25 24.19 -1.97 11.54
N VAL A 26 24.26 -3.08 10.79
CA VAL A 26 24.98 -4.30 11.23
C VAL A 26 26.46 -4.10 11.50
N ASP A 27 27.09 -3.08 10.90
CA ASP A 27 28.52 -2.78 11.04
C ASP A 27 28.82 -1.74 12.14
N GLU A 28 27.80 -1.21 12.83
CA GLU A 28 27.98 -0.35 13.99
C GLU A 28 28.24 -1.22 15.23
N ILE A 29 29.51 -1.26 15.66
CA ILE A 29 30.06 -2.11 16.72
C ILE A 29 29.20 -2.05 18.00
N GLU A 30 28.84 -3.23 18.54
CA GLU A 30 28.26 -3.38 19.89
C GLU A 30 29.21 -2.74 20.92
N GLY A 31 28.91 -1.52 21.36
CA GLY A 31 29.69 -0.84 22.39
C GLY A 31 29.51 0.67 22.46
N GLU A 32 29.19 1.33 21.34
CA GLU A 32 28.82 2.73 21.33
C GLU A 32 27.29 2.86 21.23
N LYS A 33 26.70 3.83 21.94
CA LYS A 33 25.29 4.18 21.81
C LYS A 33 25.06 4.81 20.43
N ALA A 34 25.12 4.00 19.37
CA ALA A 34 24.75 4.43 18.04
C ALA A 34 23.31 4.92 18.10
N ASP A 35 23.06 6.14 17.62
CA ASP A 35 21.71 6.67 17.53
C ASP A 35 20.89 5.73 16.66
N ARG A 36 19.65 5.43 17.07
CA ARG A 36 18.77 4.64 16.23
C ARG A 36 18.38 5.46 15.01
N ILE A 37 18.57 4.90 13.83
CA ILE A 37 18.30 5.55 12.54
C ILE A 37 17.17 4.82 11.79
N PRO A 38 16.53 5.46 10.80
CA PRO A 38 15.61 4.76 9.91
C PRO A 38 16.40 3.82 8.99
N ILE A 39 16.03 2.54 9.01
CA ILE A 39 16.66 1.47 8.24
C ILE A 39 15.61 0.69 7.44
N MET A 40 16.05 0.01 6.38
CA MET A 40 15.19 -0.88 5.62
C MET A 40 15.08 -2.22 6.34
N GLY A 41 13.88 -2.59 6.77
CA GLY A 41 13.68 -3.82 7.53
C GLY A 41 12.25 -4.01 8.00
N HIS A 42 11.93 -5.23 8.44
CA HIS A 42 10.59 -5.61 8.90
C HIS A 42 10.65 -6.10 10.35
N PRO A 43 9.72 -5.73 11.23
CA PRO A 43 9.65 -6.25 12.60
C PRO A 43 9.62 -7.79 12.63
N PRO A 44 10.23 -8.44 13.63
CA PRO A 44 10.84 -7.86 14.83
C PRO A 44 12.32 -7.47 14.64
N SER A 45 12.84 -7.40 13.41
CA SER A 45 14.22 -6.96 13.18
C SER A 45 14.44 -5.54 13.72
N ILE A 46 15.63 -5.31 14.28
CA ILE A 46 16.09 -4.00 14.77
C ILE A 46 17.46 -3.61 14.20
N THR A 47 17.97 -4.42 13.26
CA THR A 47 19.23 -4.20 12.55
C THR A 47 19.05 -4.46 11.06
N SER A 48 19.85 -3.78 10.24
CA SER A 48 19.88 -3.94 8.78
C SER A 48 21.25 -3.55 8.23
N ASP A 49 21.65 -4.10 7.10
CA ASP A 49 22.85 -3.67 6.35
C ASP A 49 22.58 -2.44 5.47
N LEU A 50 21.37 -1.88 5.57
CA LEU A 50 20.91 -0.83 4.69
C LEU A 50 20.10 0.25 5.42
N SER A 51 20.66 1.45 5.50
CA SER A 51 19.94 2.62 5.98
C SER A 51 18.90 3.10 4.96
N LEU A 52 17.88 3.83 5.42
CA LEU A 52 16.93 4.49 4.51
C LEU A 52 17.65 5.44 3.55
N LYS A 53 18.66 6.18 4.02
CA LYS A 53 19.42 7.10 3.18
C LYS A 53 20.11 6.37 2.02
N GLU A 54 20.82 5.29 2.30
CA GLU A 54 21.50 4.49 1.27
C GLU A 54 20.50 3.86 0.30
N PHE A 55 19.37 3.37 0.81
CA PHE A 55 18.29 2.85 -0.01
C PHE A 55 17.75 3.91 -0.98
N LEU A 56 17.46 5.12 -0.49
CA LEU A 56 16.96 6.22 -1.32
C LEU A 56 18.01 6.67 -2.36
N ASP A 57 19.29 6.73 -1.99
CA ASP A 57 20.37 7.06 -2.91
C ASP A 57 20.53 6.01 -4.02
N ALA A 58 20.35 4.72 -3.71
CA ALA A 58 20.31 3.65 -4.71
C ALA A 58 19.07 3.76 -5.60
N TRP A 59 17.89 3.98 -5.02
CA TRP A 59 16.61 4.09 -5.73
C TRP A 59 16.56 5.26 -6.72
N LYS A 60 17.28 6.37 -6.47
CA LYS A 60 17.31 7.52 -7.40
C LYS A 60 17.69 7.16 -8.83
N ASN A 61 18.45 6.08 -9.04
CA ASN A 61 18.85 5.59 -10.36
C ASN A 61 17.78 4.72 -11.04
N SER A 62 16.63 4.50 -10.39
CA SER A 62 15.48 3.75 -10.88
C SER A 62 14.40 4.66 -11.47
N ASN A 63 13.60 4.12 -12.38
CA ASN A 63 12.35 4.71 -12.89
C ASN A 63 11.10 4.16 -12.20
N LYS A 64 11.24 3.28 -11.20
CA LYS A 64 10.13 2.68 -10.46
C LYS A 64 9.55 3.66 -9.45
N ILE A 65 8.23 3.61 -9.24
CA ILE A 65 7.54 4.31 -8.17
C ILE A 65 8.07 3.77 -6.83
N LEU A 66 8.25 4.64 -5.84
CA LEU A 66 8.64 4.22 -4.49
C LEU A 66 7.44 4.28 -3.55
N LYS A 67 7.22 3.22 -2.79
CA LYS A 67 6.29 3.18 -1.66
C LYS A 67 7.08 2.81 -0.40
N LEU A 68 7.07 3.70 0.58
CA LEU A 68 7.74 3.49 1.87
C LEU A 68 6.69 3.09 2.90
N ASP A 69 6.82 1.90 3.47
CA ASP A 69 5.89 1.38 4.48
C ASP A 69 6.45 1.55 5.90
N PHE A 70 5.89 2.49 6.66
CA PHE A 70 6.37 2.81 8.00
C PHE A 70 5.73 1.90 9.05
N LYS A 71 6.57 1.21 9.82
CA LYS A 71 6.11 0.27 10.84
C LYS A 71 5.94 0.87 12.23
N SER A 72 6.44 2.10 12.45
CA SER A 72 6.25 2.81 13.72
C SER A 72 6.28 4.33 13.56
N THR A 73 5.63 5.02 14.50
CA THR A 73 5.68 6.49 14.59
C THR A 73 7.10 7.02 14.74
N GLU A 74 7.94 6.29 15.49
CA GLU A 74 9.36 6.63 15.66
C GLU A 74 10.10 6.56 14.31
N ALA A 75 9.89 5.48 13.55
CA ALA A 75 10.52 5.29 12.25
C ALA A 75 10.11 6.37 11.27
N PHE A 76 8.81 6.71 11.22
CA PHE A 76 8.30 7.76 10.36
C PHE A 76 8.88 9.15 10.70
N LYS A 77 8.96 9.50 12.00
CA LYS A 77 9.54 10.78 12.44
C LYS A 77 11.02 10.89 12.10
N LEU A 78 11.80 9.83 12.32
CA LEU A 78 13.23 9.82 12.00
C LEU A 78 13.49 9.79 10.49
N ALA A 79 12.62 9.12 9.72
CA ALA A 79 12.70 9.06 8.27
C ALA A 79 12.34 10.39 7.59
N THR A 80 11.42 11.17 8.17
CA THR A 80 10.92 12.43 7.58
C THR A 80 12.04 13.35 7.08
N PRO A 81 13.02 13.79 7.90
CA PRO A 81 14.09 14.67 7.42
C PRO A 81 15.01 14.01 6.38
N VAL A 82 15.17 12.68 6.43
CA VAL A 82 15.95 11.93 5.44
C VAL A 82 15.26 11.94 4.08
N ILE A 83 13.95 11.76 4.05
CA ILE A 83 13.13 11.80 2.84
C ILE A 83 13.06 13.23 2.30
N GLU A 84 12.77 14.24 3.14
CA GLU A 84 12.77 15.65 2.72
C GLU A 84 14.09 16.03 2.01
N ASN A 85 15.23 15.68 2.60
CA ASN A 85 16.52 15.96 1.98
C ASN A 85 16.77 15.15 0.69
N ALA A 86 16.31 13.89 0.63
CA ALA A 86 16.48 13.05 -0.56
C ALA A 86 15.66 13.52 -1.75
N PHE A 87 14.52 14.20 -1.51
CA PHE A 87 13.56 14.61 -2.52
C PHE A 87 13.41 16.12 -2.73
N LYS A 88 14.21 16.95 -2.04
CA LYS A 88 14.12 18.43 -2.10
C LYS A 88 14.11 19.04 -3.51
N ASP A 89 14.82 18.43 -4.45
CA ASP A 89 14.96 18.88 -5.84
C ASP A 89 14.24 17.95 -6.83
N SER A 90 13.47 16.98 -6.33
CA SER A 90 12.75 16.01 -7.15
C SER A 90 11.44 16.60 -7.66
N PRO A 91 11.03 16.27 -8.90
CA PRO A 91 9.71 16.65 -9.38
C PRO A 91 8.61 15.93 -8.58
N GLN A 92 7.43 16.53 -8.49
CA GLN A 92 6.30 16.01 -7.70
C GLN A 92 5.93 14.56 -8.06
N ASN A 93 5.97 14.20 -9.35
CA ASN A 93 5.67 12.85 -9.83
C ASN A 93 6.73 11.79 -9.44
N ARG A 94 7.81 12.19 -8.78
CA ARG A 94 8.84 11.30 -8.24
C ARG A 94 8.80 11.18 -6.72
N LEU A 95 7.90 11.87 -6.03
CA LEU A 95 7.78 11.73 -4.58
C LEU A 95 7.32 10.33 -4.19
N PRO A 96 7.79 9.79 -3.06
CA PRO A 96 7.39 8.47 -2.63
C PRO A 96 5.93 8.47 -2.18
N TRP A 97 5.26 7.34 -2.37
CA TRP A 97 4.04 7.00 -1.66
C TRP A 97 4.40 6.70 -0.21
N LEU A 98 3.59 7.18 0.73
CA LEU A 98 3.79 6.97 2.15
C LEU A 98 2.72 6.01 2.64
N ASN A 99 3.13 4.80 3.03
CA ASN A 99 2.24 3.75 3.50
C ASN A 99 2.36 3.58 5.02
N ALA A 100 1.22 3.40 5.69
CA ALA A 100 1.19 3.00 7.09
C ALA A 100 -0.16 2.39 7.47
N ASP A 101 -0.12 1.36 8.33
CA ASP A 101 -1.29 0.93 9.10
C ASP A 101 -1.50 1.88 10.28
N ILE A 102 -2.57 2.67 10.23
CA ILE A 102 -2.85 3.75 11.18
C ILE A 102 -4.06 3.48 12.09
N LEU A 103 -4.80 2.40 11.82
CA LEU A 103 -5.98 1.99 12.58
C LEU A 103 -6.01 0.48 12.82
N PRO A 104 -6.65 0.00 13.90
CA PRO A 104 -6.94 -1.42 14.08
C PRO A 104 -7.97 -1.90 13.07
N GLY A 105 -7.74 -3.07 12.47
CA GLY A 105 -8.60 -3.66 11.44
C GLY A 105 -9.20 -5.01 11.79
N PRO A 106 -9.84 -5.67 10.81
CA PRO A 106 -10.39 -7.01 10.95
C PRO A 106 -9.31 -8.04 11.33
N GLY A 107 -9.70 -9.13 12.02
CA GLY A 107 -8.76 -10.17 12.44
C GLY A 107 -8.70 -10.51 13.92
N PRO A 108 -9.32 -9.75 14.83
CA PRO A 108 -8.97 -8.37 15.21
C PRO A 108 -7.46 -8.03 15.12
N GLY A 109 -7.13 -6.96 14.41
CA GLY A 109 -5.78 -6.41 14.33
C GLY A 109 -5.21 -5.93 15.67
N ASP A 110 -3.88 -5.90 15.77
CA ASP A 110 -3.20 -5.26 16.91
C ASP A 110 -3.34 -3.74 16.87
N SER A 111 -3.01 -3.05 17.96
CA SER A 111 -2.86 -1.59 17.90
C SER A 111 -1.83 -1.20 16.83
N PRO A 112 -2.12 -0.19 15.99
CA PRO A 112 -1.17 0.26 14.98
C PRO A 112 0.11 0.80 15.62
N GLY A 113 1.26 0.47 15.01
CA GLY A 113 2.55 1.03 15.42
C GLY A 113 2.71 2.51 15.04
N VAL A 114 1.89 2.99 14.11
CA VAL A 114 1.89 4.36 13.60
C VAL A 114 0.67 5.12 14.15
N ASP A 115 0.91 6.22 14.84
CA ASP A 115 -0.12 7.14 15.30
C ASP A 115 -0.72 7.91 14.12
N ALA A 116 -2.02 7.75 13.91
CA ALA A 116 -2.72 8.33 12.76
C ALA A 116 -2.62 9.85 12.69
N ASP A 117 -2.79 10.55 13.83
CA ASP A 117 -2.74 12.01 13.87
C ASP A 117 -1.35 12.52 13.48
N THR A 118 -0.30 11.89 14.00
CA THR A 118 1.09 12.22 13.65
C THR A 118 1.34 11.96 12.18
N PHE A 119 0.95 10.78 11.67
CA PHE A 119 1.17 10.40 10.29
C PHE A 119 0.54 11.40 9.33
N LEU A 120 -0.74 11.70 9.50
CA LEU A 120 -1.48 12.63 8.63
C LEU A 120 -0.94 14.06 8.72
N LYS A 121 -0.64 14.57 9.93
CA LYS A 121 -0.15 15.95 10.11
C LYS A 121 1.24 16.16 9.50
N VAL A 122 2.17 15.24 9.75
CA VAL A 122 3.54 15.36 9.23
C VAL A 122 3.54 15.13 7.72
N SER A 123 2.82 14.11 7.21
CA SER A 123 2.68 13.88 5.78
C SER A 123 2.13 15.11 5.04
N SER A 124 1.04 15.71 5.55
CA SER A 124 0.45 16.91 4.92
C SER A 124 1.39 18.11 4.91
N LYS A 125 2.30 18.21 5.90
CA LYS A 125 3.22 19.33 6.04
C LYS A 125 4.49 19.14 5.21
N SER A 126 5.11 17.97 5.32
CA SER A 126 6.43 17.66 4.75
C SER A 126 6.32 17.09 3.34
N PHE A 127 5.21 16.44 3.01
CA PHE A 127 5.01 15.71 1.74
C PHE A 127 3.62 15.99 1.15
N PRO A 128 3.23 17.26 0.92
CA PRO A 128 1.87 17.62 0.50
C PRO A 128 1.44 17.00 -0.84
N ASP A 129 2.40 16.64 -1.69
CA ASP A 129 2.18 16.07 -3.02
C ASP A 129 2.39 14.54 -3.07
N SER A 130 2.75 13.90 -1.94
CA SER A 130 2.86 12.44 -1.85
C SER A 130 1.48 11.78 -1.78
N ILE A 131 1.34 10.63 -2.44
CA ILE A 131 0.16 9.77 -2.26
C ILE A 131 0.27 9.07 -0.91
N LEU A 132 -0.78 9.15 -0.08
CA LEU A 132 -0.87 8.37 1.16
C LEU A 132 -1.59 7.05 0.89
N SER A 133 -0.97 5.97 1.35
CA SER A 133 -1.52 4.62 1.37
C SER A 133 -1.88 4.26 2.81
N LEU A 134 -3.16 4.36 3.16
CA LEU A 134 -3.65 4.27 4.54
C LEU A 134 -4.25 2.89 4.79
N GLY A 135 -3.68 2.16 5.73
CA GLY A 135 -4.06 0.79 6.04
C GLY A 135 -4.64 0.61 7.44
N TRP A 136 -5.01 -0.64 7.69
CA TRP A 136 -5.38 -1.14 9.00
C TRP A 136 -4.47 -2.30 9.37
N THR A 137 -4.07 -2.38 10.63
CA THR A 137 -3.45 -3.61 11.13
C THR A 137 -4.46 -4.75 11.05
N THR A 138 -4.05 -5.87 10.47
CA THR A 138 -4.92 -7.02 10.25
C THR A 138 -4.32 -8.28 10.85
N LYS A 139 -5.17 -9.18 11.32
CA LYS A 139 -4.78 -10.56 11.63
C LYS A 139 -5.62 -11.51 10.81
N ARG A 140 -5.06 -12.61 10.35
CA ARG A 140 -5.80 -13.54 9.51
C ARG A 140 -7.05 -14.07 10.22
N ASN A 141 -8.19 -13.93 9.56
CA ASN A 141 -9.48 -14.53 9.94
C ASN A 141 -10.36 -14.66 8.70
N ASP A 142 -10.44 -15.87 8.13
CA ASP A 142 -10.98 -16.11 6.78
C ASP A 142 -12.45 -15.67 6.59
N ASN A 143 -13.19 -15.35 7.66
CA ASN A 143 -14.59 -14.89 7.62
C ASN A 143 -14.78 -13.42 8.01
N ASP A 144 -13.71 -12.69 8.32
CA ASP A 144 -13.81 -11.29 8.74
C ASP A 144 -13.95 -10.33 7.56
N LYS A 145 -14.30 -9.09 7.86
CA LYS A 145 -14.53 -8.03 6.86
C LYS A 145 -14.29 -6.63 7.42
N TYR A 146 -14.04 -5.68 6.52
CA TYR A 146 -14.09 -4.25 6.82
C TYR A 146 -15.54 -3.81 7.02
N SER A 147 -16.10 -4.12 8.19
CA SER A 147 -17.42 -3.62 8.62
C SER A 147 -17.50 -2.09 8.65
N GLU A 148 -18.72 -1.57 8.72
CA GLU A 148 -19.00 -0.13 8.83
C GLU A 148 -18.19 0.55 9.94
N HIS A 149 -17.95 -0.12 11.06
CA HIS A 149 -17.13 0.42 12.15
C HIS A 149 -15.71 0.78 11.70
N TYR A 150 -15.04 -0.07 10.92
CA TYR A 150 -13.69 0.18 10.42
C TYR A 150 -13.67 1.31 9.39
N ILE A 151 -14.71 1.38 8.55
CA ILE A 151 -14.87 2.45 7.55
C ILE A 151 -15.08 3.79 8.24
N ASN A 152 -16.01 3.85 9.19
CA ASN A 152 -16.31 5.08 9.95
C ASN A 152 -15.08 5.56 10.72
N ALA A 153 -14.30 4.66 11.34
CA ALA A 153 -13.05 5.04 12.01
C ALA A 153 -12.03 5.70 11.06
N MET A 154 -11.92 5.20 9.82
CA MET A 154 -11.04 5.79 8.80
C MET A 154 -11.55 7.16 8.32
N VAL A 155 -12.86 7.29 8.09
CA VAL A 155 -13.47 8.58 7.73
C VAL A 155 -13.30 9.60 8.85
N ASP A 156 -13.55 9.19 10.09
CA ASP A 156 -13.43 10.06 11.28
C ASP A 156 -12.01 10.57 11.47
N VAL A 157 -10.99 9.73 11.31
CA VAL A 157 -9.60 10.15 11.50
C VAL A 157 -9.13 11.11 10.41
N LEU A 158 -9.56 10.91 9.16
CA LEU A 158 -9.29 11.83 8.05
C LEU A 158 -9.98 13.18 8.27
N PHE A 159 -11.26 13.16 8.64
CA PHE A 159 -12.04 14.36 8.92
C PHE A 159 -11.46 15.16 10.09
N LYS A 160 -11.14 14.49 11.20
CA LYS A 160 -10.50 15.08 12.39
C LYS A 160 -9.19 15.80 12.04
N ASN A 161 -8.38 15.20 11.16
CA ASN A 161 -7.11 15.78 10.72
C ASN A 161 -7.25 16.73 9.53
N LYS A 162 -8.49 16.98 9.06
CA LYS A 162 -8.80 17.84 7.89
C LYS A 162 -8.04 17.41 6.64
N TYR A 163 -7.79 16.11 6.50
CA TYR A 163 -7.10 15.57 5.34
C TYR A 163 -8.09 15.35 4.20
N MET A 164 -8.04 16.23 3.20
CA MET A 164 -9.01 16.27 2.09
C MET A 164 -8.40 15.89 0.73
N ASN A 165 -7.16 15.41 0.71
CA ASN A 165 -6.50 14.95 -0.51
C ASN A 165 -6.87 13.48 -0.82
N PRO A 166 -6.81 13.06 -2.09
CA PRO A 166 -6.99 11.65 -2.44
C PRO A 166 -5.97 10.74 -1.75
N VAL A 167 -6.42 9.55 -1.37
CA VAL A 167 -5.59 8.50 -0.76
C VAL A 167 -5.85 7.17 -1.46
N THR A 168 -4.94 6.22 -1.28
CA THR A 168 -5.25 4.82 -1.52
C THR A 168 -5.47 4.10 -0.19
N TYR A 169 -6.54 3.33 -0.06
CA TYR A 169 -6.82 2.56 1.15
C TYR A 169 -6.22 1.17 1.01
N ALA A 170 -5.24 0.83 1.85
CA ALA A 170 -4.59 -0.47 1.84
C ALA A 170 -5.47 -1.51 2.54
N VAL A 171 -6.07 -2.41 1.76
CA VAL A 171 -7.03 -3.42 2.24
C VAL A 171 -6.51 -4.82 1.97
N ARG A 172 -6.53 -5.69 2.98
CA ARG A 172 -6.17 -7.10 2.81
C ARG A 172 -7.21 -7.79 1.93
N ALA A 173 -6.77 -8.47 0.88
CA ALA A 173 -7.62 -9.08 -0.14
C ALA A 173 -8.65 -10.05 0.46
N SER A 174 -8.26 -10.89 1.42
CA SER A 174 -9.14 -11.86 2.08
C SER A 174 -10.31 -11.23 2.83
N PHE A 175 -10.20 -9.96 3.26
CA PHE A 175 -11.31 -9.23 3.90
C PHE A 175 -12.04 -8.33 2.91
N ALA A 176 -11.33 -7.77 1.93
CA ALA A 176 -11.91 -6.90 0.92
C ALA A 176 -13.01 -7.61 0.11
N VAL A 177 -12.81 -8.90 -0.20
CA VAL A 177 -13.81 -9.74 -0.90
C VAL A 177 -15.11 -9.95 -0.12
N ASN A 178 -15.11 -9.68 1.19
CA ASN A 178 -16.28 -9.75 2.06
C ASN A 178 -16.87 -8.36 2.38
N SER A 179 -16.30 -7.28 1.83
CA SER A 179 -16.56 -5.89 2.23
C SER A 179 -16.95 -4.98 1.05
N ILE A 180 -17.55 -5.53 0.00
CA ILE A 180 -17.73 -4.82 -1.28
C ILE A 180 -18.52 -3.52 -1.10
N SER A 181 -19.67 -3.58 -0.41
CA SER A 181 -20.53 -2.42 -0.20
C SER A 181 -19.87 -1.37 0.70
N GLU A 182 -19.18 -1.80 1.75
CA GLU A 182 -18.46 -0.95 2.69
C GLU A 182 -17.29 -0.21 2.02
N LEU A 183 -16.52 -0.90 1.19
CA LEU A 183 -15.41 -0.31 0.45
C LEU A 183 -15.86 0.59 -0.70
N GLN A 184 -16.98 0.25 -1.35
CA GLN A 184 -17.64 1.15 -2.30
C GLN A 184 -18.05 2.45 -1.60
N TYR A 185 -18.74 2.36 -0.46
CA TYR A 185 -19.16 3.52 0.31
C TYR A 185 -17.97 4.39 0.75
N LEU A 186 -16.89 3.77 1.25
CA LEU A 186 -15.65 4.49 1.59
C LEU A 186 -15.15 5.29 0.39
N LEU A 187 -15.05 4.66 -0.78
CA LEU A 187 -14.58 5.30 -2.00
C LEU A 187 -15.51 6.39 -2.52
N GLU A 188 -16.82 6.25 -2.40
CA GLU A 188 -17.81 7.24 -2.84
C GLU A 188 -17.87 8.48 -1.96
N THR A 189 -17.52 8.33 -0.68
CA THR A 189 -17.48 9.43 0.31
C THR A 189 -16.10 10.06 0.46
N SER A 190 -15.08 9.50 -0.18
CA SER A 190 -13.71 10.00 -0.17
C SER A 190 -13.47 11.09 -1.23
N PRO A 191 -12.38 11.87 -1.11
CA PRO A 191 -11.96 12.79 -2.16
C PRO A 191 -11.86 12.11 -3.54
N VAL A 192 -12.25 12.85 -4.58
CA VAL A 192 -12.21 12.34 -5.97
C VAL A 192 -10.78 11.97 -6.34
N GLY A 193 -10.61 10.73 -6.82
CA GLY A 193 -9.29 10.16 -7.13
C GLY A 193 -8.81 9.16 -6.08
N SER A 194 -9.49 9.01 -4.94
CA SER A 194 -9.17 7.95 -3.99
C SER A 194 -9.38 6.56 -4.59
N THR A 195 -8.50 5.62 -4.21
CA THR A 195 -8.43 4.25 -4.73
C THR A 195 -8.30 3.22 -3.59
N LEU A 196 -8.33 1.93 -3.94
CA LEU A 196 -7.95 0.84 -3.04
C LEU A 196 -6.59 0.29 -3.47
N THR A 197 -5.73 -0.07 -2.52
CA THR A 197 -4.61 -0.98 -2.72
C THR A 197 -4.97 -2.30 -2.07
N VAL A 198 -5.42 -3.27 -2.86
CA VAL A 198 -5.84 -4.58 -2.41
C VAL A 198 -4.62 -5.49 -2.37
N TRP A 199 -4.16 -5.84 -1.17
CA TRP A 199 -2.90 -6.54 -0.96
C TRP A 199 -3.08 -7.93 -0.36
N CYS A 200 -2.13 -8.83 -0.65
CA CYS A 200 -2.04 -10.13 0.00
C CYS A 200 -0.57 -10.52 0.14
N SER A 201 -0.11 -10.81 1.36
CA SER A 201 1.26 -11.27 1.60
C SER A 201 1.33 -12.60 2.36
N ASP A 202 0.25 -13.01 3.04
CA ASP A 202 0.17 -14.32 3.68
C ASP A 202 -0.31 -15.35 2.65
N SER A 203 0.54 -16.31 2.30
CA SER A 203 0.19 -17.39 1.36
C SER A 203 -0.98 -18.26 1.82
N LYS A 204 -1.36 -18.15 3.10
CA LYS A 204 -2.49 -18.88 3.66
C LYS A 204 -3.80 -18.08 3.63
N ASP A 205 -3.78 -16.80 3.25
CA ASP A 205 -5.00 -16.03 3.04
C ASP A 205 -5.87 -16.70 1.97
N ILE A 206 -7.17 -16.83 2.25
CA ILE A 206 -8.13 -17.38 1.31
C ILE A 206 -8.85 -16.21 0.63
N ILE A 207 -8.70 -16.10 -0.69
CA ILE A 207 -9.33 -15.07 -1.50
C ILE A 207 -10.47 -15.70 -2.29
N ASN A 208 -11.70 -15.19 -2.09
CA ASN A 208 -12.82 -15.48 -2.98
C ASN A 208 -12.66 -14.66 -4.27
N TYR A 209 -12.01 -15.25 -5.28
CA TYR A 209 -11.73 -14.56 -6.56
C TYR A 209 -12.99 -14.06 -7.29
N PRO A 210 -14.13 -14.78 -7.34
CA PRO A 210 -15.36 -14.22 -7.89
C PRO A 210 -15.78 -12.92 -7.23
N ASN A 211 -15.69 -12.85 -5.90
CA ASN A 211 -15.98 -11.62 -5.15
C ASN A 211 -14.92 -10.54 -5.37
N LEU A 212 -13.64 -10.90 -5.60
CA LEU A 212 -12.60 -9.93 -5.94
C LEU A 212 -12.87 -9.28 -7.31
N VAL A 213 -13.27 -10.07 -8.31
CA VAL A 213 -13.73 -9.57 -9.60
C VAL A 213 -14.95 -8.66 -9.43
N GLN A 214 -15.91 -9.06 -8.60
CA GLN A 214 -17.08 -8.25 -8.30
C GLN A 214 -16.68 -6.92 -7.63
N LEU A 215 -15.80 -6.93 -6.62
CA LEU A 215 -15.29 -5.73 -5.96
C LEU A 215 -14.73 -4.74 -6.99
N ILE A 216 -13.82 -5.21 -7.84
CA ILE A 216 -13.15 -4.38 -8.85
C ILE A 216 -14.14 -3.81 -9.88
N ASN A 217 -15.14 -4.59 -10.29
CA ASN A 217 -16.19 -4.12 -11.19
C ASN A 217 -17.11 -3.10 -10.52
N THR A 218 -17.43 -3.29 -9.24
CA THR A 218 -18.27 -2.38 -8.46
C THR A 218 -17.60 -1.02 -8.25
N VAL A 219 -16.34 -1.00 -7.82
CA VAL A 219 -15.65 0.26 -7.50
C VAL A 219 -15.00 0.92 -8.71
N GLY A 220 -14.80 0.16 -9.79
CA GLY A 220 -14.10 0.58 -11.00
C GLY A 220 -12.62 0.20 -10.97
N ALA A 221 -12.18 -0.53 -11.99
CA ALA A 221 -10.81 -1.04 -12.06
C ALA A 221 -9.73 0.04 -12.17
N ASN A 222 -10.06 1.25 -12.60
CA ASN A 222 -9.15 2.40 -12.54
C ASN A 222 -8.96 2.98 -11.12
N ARG A 223 -9.68 2.45 -10.13
CA ARG A 223 -9.61 2.83 -8.72
C ARG A 223 -9.08 1.72 -7.83
N VAL A 224 -8.42 0.71 -8.42
CA VAL A 224 -7.85 -0.42 -7.69
C VAL A 224 -6.42 -0.67 -8.15
N TYR A 225 -5.53 -0.75 -7.18
CA TYR A 225 -4.22 -1.38 -7.27
C TYR A 225 -4.31 -2.76 -6.61
N LEU A 226 -3.69 -3.77 -7.21
CA LEU A 226 -3.56 -5.14 -6.77
C LEU A 226 -2.09 -5.38 -6.47
N ASP A 227 -1.84 -5.76 -5.23
CA ASP A 227 -0.54 -6.17 -4.72
C ASP A 227 -0.65 -7.62 -4.24
N LEU A 228 -0.70 -8.53 -5.21
CA LEU A 228 -0.92 -9.96 -4.98
C LEU A 228 0.31 -10.75 -5.45
N PRO A 229 0.64 -11.88 -4.80
CA PRO A 229 1.70 -12.77 -5.27
C PRO A 229 1.41 -13.27 -6.69
N ASP A 230 2.45 -13.50 -7.49
CA ASP A 230 2.33 -13.86 -8.91
C ASP A 230 1.30 -14.96 -9.22
N GLU A 231 1.27 -16.01 -8.40
CA GLU A 231 0.31 -17.12 -8.56
C GLU A 231 -1.14 -16.67 -8.33
N MET A 232 -1.39 -15.86 -7.30
CA MET A 232 -2.71 -15.31 -7.00
C MET A 232 -3.15 -14.29 -8.06
N SER A 233 -2.22 -13.45 -8.51
CA SER A 233 -2.41 -12.51 -9.62
C SER A 233 -2.88 -13.25 -10.88
N LYS A 234 -2.21 -14.34 -11.24
CA LYS A 234 -2.58 -15.16 -12.41
C LYS A 234 -3.99 -15.72 -12.30
N ILE A 235 -4.35 -16.31 -11.14
CA ILE A 235 -5.69 -16.85 -10.90
C ILE A 235 -6.75 -15.74 -11.05
N PHE A 236 -6.49 -14.57 -10.46
CA PHE A 236 -7.38 -13.41 -10.59
C PHE A 236 -7.56 -13.01 -12.07
N PHE A 237 -6.48 -12.90 -12.85
CA PHE A 237 -6.54 -12.51 -14.25
C PHE A 237 -7.34 -13.50 -15.12
N GLU A 238 -7.13 -14.81 -14.93
CA GLU A 238 -7.87 -15.85 -15.65
C GLU A 238 -9.37 -15.72 -15.39
N MET A 239 -9.75 -15.41 -14.15
CA MET A 239 -11.14 -15.23 -13.77
C MET A 239 -11.72 -13.90 -14.29
N TYR A 240 -11.00 -12.79 -14.10
CA TYR A 240 -11.43 -11.45 -14.52
C TYR A 240 -11.67 -11.39 -16.03
N THR A 241 -10.76 -11.97 -16.81
CA THR A 241 -10.90 -12.05 -18.27
C THR A 241 -12.11 -12.90 -18.66
N SER A 242 -12.27 -14.10 -18.09
CA SER A 242 -13.41 -14.98 -18.35
C SER A 242 -14.77 -14.34 -18.04
N SER A 243 -14.88 -13.61 -16.93
CA SER A 243 -16.09 -12.85 -16.57
C SER A 243 -16.39 -11.73 -17.57
N SER A 244 -15.36 -11.05 -18.08
CA SER A 244 -15.53 -10.00 -19.10
C SER A 244 -15.97 -10.55 -20.46
N VAL A 245 -15.49 -11.74 -20.86
CA VAL A 245 -15.89 -12.41 -22.10
C VAL A 245 -17.36 -12.84 -22.05
N GLY A 246 -17.79 -13.43 -20.93
CA GLY A 246 -19.17 -13.88 -20.74
C GLY A 246 -20.20 -12.75 -20.80
N ALA A 247 -19.85 -11.54 -20.34
CA ALA A 247 -20.69 -10.35 -20.48
C ALA A 247 -20.80 -9.87 -21.93
N SER A 248 -19.72 -9.98 -22.72
CA SER A 248 -19.69 -9.55 -24.12
C SER A 248 -20.39 -10.50 -25.12
N ASN A 249 -20.51 -11.80 -24.80
CA ASN A 249 -21.21 -12.74 -25.70
C ASN A 249 -22.73 -12.55 -25.75
N ASN A 250 -23.31 -11.77 -24.82
CA ASN A 250 -24.73 -11.40 -24.85
C ASN A 250 -25.00 -10.07 -25.57
N VAL A 251 -23.97 -9.30 -25.93
CA VAL A 251 -24.11 -8.01 -26.62
C VAL A 251 -22.93 -7.84 -27.59
N GLY A 252 -23.15 -8.02 -28.89
CA GLY A 252 -22.10 -8.04 -29.92
C GLY A 252 -21.24 -6.77 -29.99
N LEU A 253 -20.18 -6.69 -29.18
CA LEU A 253 -19.21 -5.61 -29.15
C LEU A 253 -17.78 -6.14 -28.94
N GLN A 254 -16.99 -6.15 -30.01
CA GLN A 254 -15.54 -6.33 -29.98
C GLN A 254 -14.69 -5.19 -29.35
N PRO A 255 -15.16 -3.92 -29.17
CA PRO A 255 -14.33 -2.86 -28.57
C PRO A 255 -14.00 -3.04 -27.08
N LEU A 256 -14.81 -3.79 -26.33
CA LEU A 256 -14.66 -3.95 -24.87
C LEU A 256 -13.44 -4.78 -24.45
N PHE A 257 -13.00 -5.70 -25.31
CA PHE A 257 -11.84 -6.57 -25.03
C PHE A 257 -10.50 -5.81 -24.99
N LEU A 258 -10.32 -4.80 -25.85
CA LEU A 258 -9.12 -3.97 -25.82
C LEU A 258 -9.14 -3.00 -24.63
N ALA A 259 -10.31 -2.49 -24.24
CA ALA A 259 -10.46 -1.63 -23.07
C ALA A 259 -10.13 -2.36 -21.76
N SER A 260 -10.55 -3.62 -21.59
CA SER A 260 -10.23 -4.41 -20.38
C SER A 260 -8.72 -4.63 -20.20
N LEU A 261 -7.98 -4.94 -21.27
CA LEU A 261 -6.52 -5.10 -21.21
C LEU A 261 -5.77 -3.80 -20.88
N PHE A 262 -6.22 -2.64 -21.38
CA PHE A 262 -5.60 -1.35 -21.05
C PHE A 262 -5.88 -0.91 -19.61
N VAL A 263 -7.07 -1.21 -19.08
CA VAL A 263 -7.44 -0.94 -17.69
C VAL A 263 -6.58 -1.78 -16.73
N LEU A 264 -6.32 -3.04 -17.06
CA LEU A 264 -5.51 -3.98 -16.26
C LEU A 264 -4.02 -3.59 -16.15
N LYS A 265 -3.45 -2.87 -17.11
CA LYS A 265 -2.04 -2.41 -17.06
C LYS A 265 -1.75 -1.44 -15.90
N ASN A 266 -2.78 -0.83 -15.32
CA ASN A 266 -2.67 0.09 -14.19
C ASN A 266 -3.16 -0.54 -12.88
N VAL A 267 -3.62 -1.79 -12.91
CA VAL A 267 -4.15 -2.48 -11.75
C VAL A 267 -3.04 -3.09 -10.89
N PHE A 268 -1.87 -3.46 -11.42
CA PHE A 268 -0.81 -4.05 -10.60
C PHE A 268 0.31 -3.05 -10.29
N LEU A 269 0.84 -3.13 -9.06
CA LEU A 269 1.98 -2.33 -8.57
C LEU A 269 3.32 -2.95 -9.00
#